data_AF-A0A661CTH9-F1
#
_entry.id   AF-A0A661CTH9-F1
#
_cell.length_a   1.000
_cell.length_b   1.000
_cell.length_c   1.000
_cell.angle_alpha   90.00
_cell.angle_beta   90.00
_cell.angle_gamma   90.00
#
_symmetry.space_group_name_H-M   'P 1'
#
loop_
_entity.id
_entity.type
_entity.pdbx_description
1 polymer ?
#
loop_
_entity_poly.entity_id
_entity_poly.type
_entity_poly.pdbx_seq_one_letter_code
_entity_poly.pdbx_strand_id
1 'polypeptide(L)'
;MRIDNLRKHQITESYIKGIGSNTANQELTEVFARFNKLSGNTQHDTAIIQKWTGLMEAEGEDFDVFGHMQTDNLIDAGEDSIDTDTDCVLTIDPPNKKLEIAVNAQSLSLPAGYTCPFANVCKSMASRHGKPFKDGKKIKDMGDVRCYAAGEEARFKNVRAKRWTNYDLLRGLGDDVKAITDLILRSIKFYEQEREKINTLRIHESGDFYSQAYFDGWLEAAKQRPQILFYAYTKSIEYVGNRSDDMPKNFRITGSVGGMQDDMIKLFGLRSATIVNDPEEAAAKRLPVDVNDTMAAYGDQDFGLLLHGTQSKESGNTSQAQKNSKLVKGVNKSRKVDFDWMNTQRKKYVD
;
A
#
# COMPACT_ATOMS: atom_id res chain seq x y z
N MET A 1 -9.43 -29.62 -9.93
CA MET A 1 -9.81 -30.27 -8.66
C MET A 1 -10.68 -29.29 -7.89
N ARG A 2 -11.77 -29.75 -7.28
CA ARG A 2 -12.98 -28.97 -6.93
C ARG A 2 -12.71 -27.80 -5.99
N ILE A 3 -13.33 -26.65 -6.30
CA ILE A 3 -13.58 -25.55 -5.37
C ILE A 3 -14.81 -25.99 -4.58
N ASP A 4 -14.63 -26.43 -3.34
CA ASP A 4 -15.76 -26.71 -2.46
C ASP A 4 -16.20 -25.42 -1.75
N ASN A 5 -17.51 -25.19 -1.86
CA ASN A 5 -18.26 -24.08 -1.30
C ASN A 5 -18.01 -23.91 0.21
N LEU A 6 -17.46 -22.77 0.64
CA LEU A 6 -17.61 -22.29 2.01
C LEU A 6 -19.07 -21.82 2.22
N ARG A 7 -19.99 -22.78 2.36
CA ARG A 7 -21.27 -22.53 3.03
C ARG A 7 -20.93 -22.28 4.49
N LYS A 8 -21.18 -21.06 5.00
CA LYS A 8 -21.28 -20.80 6.44
C LYS A 8 -22.21 -21.86 7.02
N HIS A 9 -21.65 -22.87 7.68
CA HIS A 9 -22.46 -23.85 8.39
C HIS A 9 -23.16 -23.09 9.50
N GLN A 10 -24.48 -23.07 9.48
CA GLN A 10 -25.24 -22.67 10.66
C GLN A 10 -24.85 -23.67 11.75
N ILE A 11 -24.20 -23.18 12.79
CA ILE A 11 -23.80 -23.97 13.94
C ILE A 11 -25.07 -24.39 14.65
N THR A 12 -25.41 -25.67 14.59
CA THR A 12 -26.65 -26.21 15.14
C THR A 12 -26.50 -26.47 16.65
N GLU A 13 -27.61 -26.48 17.38
CA GLU A 13 -27.60 -26.87 18.80
C GLU A 13 -27.02 -28.27 19.03
N SER A 14 -27.21 -29.19 18.07
CA SER A 14 -26.61 -30.52 18.11
C SER A 14 -25.08 -30.49 18.01
N TYR A 15 -24.51 -29.54 17.26
CA TYR A 15 -23.08 -29.35 17.15
C TYR A 15 -22.50 -28.80 18.45
N ILE A 16 -23.14 -27.78 19.03
CA ILE A 16 -22.74 -27.17 20.31
C ILE A 16 -22.75 -28.21 21.43
N LYS A 17 -23.81 -29.02 21.52
CA LYS A 17 -23.90 -30.12 22.50
C LYS A 17 -22.80 -31.17 22.31
N GLY A 18 -22.45 -31.50 21.07
CA GLY A 18 -21.38 -32.45 20.76
C GLY A 18 -19.99 -31.98 21.18
N ILE A 19 -19.69 -30.68 21.05
CA ILE A 19 -18.43 -30.09 21.54
C ILE A 19 -18.43 -30.03 23.08
N GLY A 20 -19.52 -29.56 23.68
CA GLY A 20 -19.65 -29.48 25.15
C GLY A 20 -19.50 -30.84 25.83
N SER A 21 -20.03 -31.92 25.24
CA SER A 21 -19.87 -33.29 25.76
C SER A 21 -18.45 -33.82 25.62
N ASN A 22 -17.71 -33.46 24.57
CA ASN A 22 -16.35 -33.93 24.31
C ASN A 22 -15.28 -33.19 25.12
N THR A 23 -15.61 -32.01 25.63
CA THR A 23 -14.68 -31.14 26.35
C THR A 23 -14.98 -31.01 27.83
N ALA A 24 -16.08 -31.63 28.29
CA ALA A 24 -16.59 -31.56 29.66
C ALA A 24 -16.83 -30.13 30.19
N ASN A 25 -16.88 -29.11 29.31
CA ASN A 25 -17.15 -27.72 29.66
C ASN A 25 -18.23 -27.13 28.74
N GLN A 26 -19.48 -27.47 29.06
CA GLN A 26 -20.64 -27.08 28.27
C GLN A 26 -20.90 -25.58 28.33
N GLU A 27 -20.65 -24.94 29.48
CA GLU A 27 -20.86 -23.51 29.68
C GLU A 27 -19.94 -22.67 28.80
N LEU A 28 -18.65 -23.00 28.75
CA LEU A 28 -17.67 -22.34 27.88
C LEU A 28 -18.00 -22.51 26.39
N THR A 29 -18.49 -23.69 26.02
CA THR A 29 -18.91 -23.98 24.64
C THR A 29 -20.13 -23.12 24.23
N GLU A 30 -21.09 -22.94 25.13
CA GLU A 30 -22.26 -22.08 24.91
C GLU A 30 -21.87 -20.59 24.81
N VAL A 31 -20.88 -20.15 25.59
CA VAL A 31 -20.30 -18.80 25.51
C VAL A 31 -19.65 -18.58 24.14
N PHE A 32 -18.79 -19.49 23.68
CA PHE A 32 -18.14 -19.37 22.37
C PHE A 32 -19.17 -19.38 21.22
N ALA A 33 -20.23 -20.18 21.34
CA ALA A 33 -21.33 -20.18 20.38
C ALA A 33 -22.07 -18.84 20.35
N ARG A 34 -22.40 -18.27 21.51
CA ARG A 34 -23.10 -16.97 21.64
C ARG A 34 -22.35 -15.82 20.96
N PHE A 35 -21.02 -15.85 21.00
CA PHE A 35 -20.17 -14.83 20.40
C PHE A 35 -19.66 -15.17 18.98
N ASN A 36 -20.25 -16.17 18.32
CA ASN A 36 -19.86 -16.63 16.97
C ASN A 36 -18.36 -16.97 16.85
N LYS A 37 -17.77 -17.59 17.89
CA LYS A 37 -16.34 -17.98 17.94
C LYS A 37 -16.07 -19.44 17.57
N LEU A 38 -17.12 -20.24 17.36
CA LEU A 38 -16.98 -21.60 16.86
C LEU A 38 -16.80 -21.60 15.33
N SER A 39 -15.87 -22.40 14.84
CA SER A 39 -15.53 -22.49 13.41
C SER A 39 -16.41 -23.46 12.64
N GLY A 40 -17.10 -24.37 13.33
CA GLY A 40 -17.84 -25.48 12.73
C GLY A 40 -16.96 -26.69 12.42
N ASN A 41 -15.67 -26.65 12.75
CA ASN A 41 -14.76 -27.80 12.70
C ASN A 41 -14.63 -28.42 14.09
N THR A 42 -15.19 -29.64 14.27
CA THR A 42 -15.27 -30.29 15.57
C THR A 42 -13.91 -30.48 16.25
N GLN A 43 -12.88 -30.85 15.49
CA GLN A 43 -11.55 -31.10 16.06
C GLN A 43 -10.90 -29.80 16.54
N HIS A 44 -11.02 -28.74 15.73
CA HIS A 44 -10.48 -27.42 16.06
C HIS A 44 -11.21 -26.80 17.26
N ASP A 45 -12.55 -26.81 17.23
CA ASP A 45 -13.37 -26.21 18.26
C ASP A 45 -13.24 -26.98 19.59
N THR A 46 -13.13 -28.33 19.56
CA THR A 46 -12.86 -29.14 20.76
C THR A 46 -11.50 -28.79 21.38
N ALA A 47 -10.45 -28.64 20.55
CA ALA A 47 -9.11 -28.31 21.03
C ALA A 47 -9.03 -26.90 21.65
N ILE A 48 -9.73 -25.93 21.06
CA ILE A 48 -9.83 -24.57 21.60
C ILE A 48 -10.53 -24.60 22.95
N ILE A 49 -11.72 -25.20 23.03
CA ILE A 49 -12.48 -25.25 24.27
C ILE A 49 -11.69 -25.98 25.38
N GLN A 50 -11.00 -27.09 25.08
CA GLN A 50 -10.14 -27.78 26.05
C GLN A 50 -8.98 -26.92 26.55
N LYS A 51 -8.33 -26.16 25.65
CA LYS A 51 -7.25 -25.25 26.03
C LYS A 51 -7.75 -24.17 26.98
N TRP A 52 -8.91 -23.57 26.68
CA TRP A 52 -9.51 -22.53 27.51
C TRP A 52 -10.06 -23.07 28.83
N THR A 53 -10.63 -24.28 28.85
CA THR A 53 -10.99 -24.97 30.10
C THR A 53 -9.77 -25.16 31.00
N GLY A 54 -8.64 -25.60 30.45
CA GLY A 54 -7.41 -25.76 31.23
C GLY A 54 -6.87 -24.43 31.79
N LEU A 55 -7.07 -23.32 31.08
CA LEU A 55 -6.71 -21.98 31.57
C LEU A 55 -7.67 -21.51 32.68
N MET A 56 -8.98 -21.74 32.53
CA MET A 56 -9.98 -21.47 33.57
C MET A 56 -9.68 -22.22 34.88
N GLU A 57 -9.30 -23.49 34.78
CA GLU A 57 -8.95 -24.33 35.94
C GLU A 57 -7.64 -23.89 36.61
N ALA A 58 -6.72 -23.30 35.85
CA ALA A 58 -5.42 -22.83 36.36
C ALA A 58 -5.51 -21.46 37.05
N GLU A 59 -6.39 -20.57 36.60
CA GLU A 59 -6.45 -19.17 37.05
C GLU A 59 -7.60 -18.87 38.03
N GLY A 60 -8.55 -19.79 38.24
CA GLY A 60 -9.58 -19.68 39.29
C GLY A 60 -10.72 -18.70 38.98
N GLU A 61 -11.47 -18.28 40.00
CA GLU A 61 -12.75 -17.55 39.87
C GLU A 61 -12.67 -16.15 39.22
N ASP A 62 -11.46 -15.63 38.98
CA ASP A 62 -11.22 -14.33 38.29
C ASP A 62 -10.89 -14.47 36.79
N PHE A 63 -11.03 -15.67 36.21
CA PHE A 63 -10.72 -15.90 34.79
C PHE A 63 -11.72 -15.22 33.85
N ASP A 64 -11.36 -14.06 33.32
CA ASP A 64 -12.09 -13.40 32.25
C ASP A 64 -11.67 -13.96 30.88
N VAL A 65 -12.45 -14.92 30.40
CA VAL A 65 -12.32 -15.58 29.08
C VAL A 65 -12.17 -14.56 27.94
N PHE A 66 -12.69 -13.34 28.08
CA PHE A 66 -12.60 -12.28 27.08
C PHE A 66 -11.63 -11.15 27.45
N GLY A 67 -11.33 -10.97 28.73
CA GLY A 67 -10.32 -10.06 29.26
C GLY A 67 -8.91 -10.46 28.84
N HIS A 68 -8.57 -11.75 28.83
CA HIS A 68 -7.30 -12.24 28.28
C HIS A 68 -7.21 -12.19 26.75
N MET A 69 -8.29 -11.81 26.06
CA MET A 69 -8.28 -11.58 24.61
C MET A 69 -8.03 -10.12 24.23
N GLN A 70 -8.07 -9.18 25.18
CA GLN A 70 -7.74 -7.79 24.93
C GLN A 70 -6.89 -7.23 26.06
N THR A 71 -5.72 -6.74 25.65
CA THR A 71 -4.76 -5.96 26.44
C THR A 71 -3.97 -6.74 27.46
N ASP A 72 -2.83 -7.28 27.02
CA ASP A 72 -1.58 -7.14 27.75
C ASP A 72 -0.40 -6.97 26.76
N ASN A 73 0.20 -5.78 26.81
CA ASN A 73 1.59 -5.42 26.45
C ASN A 73 2.04 -5.69 25.00
N LEU A 74 1.95 -4.74 24.06
CA LEU A 74 2.89 -3.61 23.90
C LEU A 74 4.29 -3.87 24.49
N ILE A 75 5.21 -4.22 23.58
CA ILE A 75 6.67 -4.23 23.71
C ILE A 75 7.25 -5.51 24.34
N ASP A 76 7.68 -6.39 23.42
CA ASP A 76 8.68 -7.47 23.51
C ASP A 76 8.21 -8.91 23.75
N ALA A 77 8.70 -9.80 22.86
CA ALA A 77 8.67 -11.26 22.89
C ALA A 77 7.32 -12.01 22.73
N GLY A 78 6.80 -11.98 21.50
CA GLY A 78 5.98 -13.03 20.93
C GLY A 78 5.96 -12.84 19.43
N GLU A 79 6.95 -13.39 18.73
CA GLU A 79 6.88 -13.47 17.28
C GLU A 79 5.57 -14.16 16.89
N ASP A 80 4.59 -13.40 16.40
CA ASP A 80 3.92 -13.79 15.14
C ASP A 80 5.09 -13.95 14.16
N SER A 81 5.71 -15.13 14.18
CA SER A 81 6.78 -15.50 13.28
C SER A 81 6.13 -15.43 11.92
N ILE A 82 6.59 -14.50 11.09
CA ILE A 82 6.11 -14.39 9.74
C ILE A 82 6.45 -15.71 9.06
N ASP A 83 5.42 -16.44 8.65
CA ASP A 83 5.61 -17.61 7.83
C ASP A 83 5.72 -17.11 6.39
N THR A 84 6.95 -17.10 5.88
CA THR A 84 7.26 -16.61 4.55
C THR A 84 6.55 -17.37 3.43
N ASP A 85 6.07 -18.59 3.71
CA ASP A 85 5.41 -19.47 2.76
C ASP A 85 3.88 -19.31 2.75
N THR A 86 3.28 -18.83 3.85
CA THR A 86 1.81 -18.85 4.02
C THR A 86 1.18 -17.49 4.34
N ASP A 87 1.96 -16.50 4.79
CA ASP A 87 1.41 -15.19 5.12
C ASP A 87 1.00 -14.39 3.88
N CYS A 88 -0.26 -13.96 3.89
CA CYS A 88 -0.78 -13.06 2.87
C CYS A 88 -0.30 -11.62 3.12
N VAL A 89 0.83 -11.26 2.53
CA VAL A 89 1.41 -9.91 2.60
C VAL A 89 1.22 -9.11 1.31
N LEU A 90 1.22 -7.78 1.44
CA LEU A 90 1.30 -6.86 0.31
C LEU A 90 2.67 -6.98 -0.34
N THR A 91 2.70 -7.11 -1.66
CA THR A 91 3.95 -7.09 -2.41
C THR A 91 4.59 -5.71 -2.37
N ILE A 92 5.80 -5.66 -1.82
CA ILE A 92 6.72 -4.51 -1.87
C ILE A 92 7.81 -4.84 -2.88
N ASP A 93 7.85 -4.08 -3.98
CA ASP A 93 8.87 -4.24 -5.01
C ASP A 93 10.21 -3.65 -4.54
N PRO A 94 11.34 -4.32 -4.84
CA PRO A 94 12.66 -3.78 -4.54
C PRO A 94 12.90 -2.49 -5.35
N PRO A 95 13.92 -1.70 -4.99
CA PRO A 95 14.22 -0.47 -5.68
C PRO A 95 14.47 -0.74 -7.17
N ASN A 96 13.77 -0.03 -8.04
CA ASN A 96 14.06 -0.10 -9.48
C ASN A 96 15.39 0.61 -9.77
N LYS A 97 16.02 0.34 -10.92
CA LYS A 97 17.33 0.95 -11.28
C LYS A 97 17.37 2.50 -11.21
N LYS A 98 16.22 3.17 -11.32
CA LYS A 98 16.10 4.64 -11.19
C LYS A 98 16.18 5.06 -9.72
N LEU A 99 15.53 4.31 -8.83
CA LEU A 99 15.46 4.57 -7.40
C LEU A 99 16.67 4.02 -6.62
N GLU A 100 17.18 2.86 -7.02
CA GLU A 100 18.32 2.14 -6.39
C GLU A 100 19.54 3.05 -6.21
N ILE A 101 19.86 3.85 -7.23
CA ILE A 101 21.04 4.73 -7.28
C ILE A 101 20.82 6.05 -6.51
N ALA A 102 19.58 6.45 -6.27
CA ALA A 102 19.27 7.84 -5.88
C ALA A 102 18.57 7.99 -4.52
N VAL A 103 17.76 7.00 -4.15
CA VAL A 103 16.91 7.03 -2.95
C VAL A 103 16.91 5.67 -2.24
N ASN A 104 17.32 4.60 -2.94
CA ASN A 104 17.21 3.20 -2.52
C ASN A 104 15.81 2.85 -1.98
N ALA A 105 14.78 3.41 -2.62
CA ALA A 105 13.41 3.28 -2.15
C ALA A 105 12.76 2.00 -2.67
N GLN A 106 12.28 1.15 -1.76
CA GLN A 106 11.34 0.09 -2.10
C GLN A 106 9.96 0.71 -2.38
N SER A 107 9.09 0.02 -3.10
CA SER A 107 7.80 0.60 -3.48
C SER A 107 6.63 -0.35 -3.37
N LEU A 108 5.50 0.14 -2.87
CA LEU A 108 4.22 -0.54 -2.93
C LEU A 108 3.33 0.14 -3.98
N SER A 109 2.77 -0.65 -4.89
CA SER A 109 1.94 -0.13 -5.98
C SER A 109 0.57 -0.77 -6.04
N LEU A 110 -0.39 0.00 -6.57
CA LEU A 110 -1.77 -0.40 -6.81
C LEU A 110 -2.14 -0.22 -8.31
N PRO A 111 -3.27 -0.79 -8.77
CA PRO A 111 -3.66 -0.73 -10.16
C PRO A 111 -3.97 0.70 -10.61
N ALA A 112 -3.31 1.14 -11.68
CA ALA A 112 -3.46 2.48 -12.23
C ALA A 112 -4.91 2.75 -12.68
N GLY A 113 -5.39 3.95 -12.39
CA GLY A 113 -6.72 4.42 -12.79
C GLY A 113 -7.87 3.87 -11.93
N TYR A 114 -7.81 2.60 -11.50
CA TYR A 114 -8.82 2.01 -10.60
C TYR A 114 -8.73 2.57 -9.19
N THR A 115 -7.50 2.83 -8.71
CA THR A 115 -7.23 3.35 -7.37
C THR A 115 -6.96 4.84 -7.34
N CYS A 116 -7.15 5.53 -8.47
CA CYS A 116 -6.86 6.96 -8.62
C CYS A 116 -8.17 7.77 -8.73
N PRO A 117 -8.95 7.96 -7.65
CA PRO A 117 -10.29 8.55 -7.73
C PRO A 117 -10.28 9.95 -8.34
N PHE A 118 -9.32 10.80 -7.96
CA PHE A 118 -9.24 12.20 -8.36
C PHE A 118 -8.28 12.48 -9.52
N ALA A 119 -7.78 11.43 -10.20
CA ALA A 119 -6.97 11.63 -11.40
C ALA A 119 -7.83 12.19 -12.54
N ASN A 120 -7.35 13.24 -13.20
CA ASN A 120 -7.99 13.84 -14.36
C ASN A 120 -7.10 13.67 -15.61
N VAL A 121 -6.04 14.48 -15.73
CA VAL A 121 -5.16 14.55 -16.91
C VAL A 121 -4.53 13.19 -17.25
N CYS A 122 -4.14 12.42 -16.23
CA CYS A 122 -3.46 11.13 -16.41
C CYS A 122 -4.37 9.91 -16.16
N LYS A 123 -5.70 10.06 -16.21
CA LYS A 123 -6.61 8.95 -15.89
C LYS A 123 -6.59 7.89 -17.01
N SER A 124 -5.80 6.84 -16.83
CA SER A 124 -5.79 5.66 -17.70
C SER A 124 -5.83 4.36 -16.90
N MET A 125 -6.41 3.31 -17.47
CA MET A 125 -6.48 1.99 -16.85
C MET A 125 -6.24 0.85 -17.85
N ALA A 126 -5.47 -0.14 -17.43
CA ALA A 126 -5.31 -1.40 -18.16
C ALA A 126 -6.35 -2.43 -17.70
N SER A 127 -6.72 -3.36 -18.57
CA SER A 127 -7.63 -4.44 -18.17
C SER A 127 -7.03 -5.33 -17.08
N ARG A 128 -7.80 -5.55 -16.00
CA ARG A 128 -7.43 -6.44 -14.87
C ARG A 128 -6.88 -7.80 -15.31
N HIS A 129 -7.58 -8.44 -16.23
CA HIS A 129 -7.23 -9.79 -16.71
C HIS A 129 -6.28 -9.77 -17.91
N GLY A 130 -5.88 -8.60 -18.40
CA GLY A 130 -5.01 -8.42 -19.56
C GLY A 130 -5.64 -8.71 -20.91
N LYS A 131 -6.91 -9.11 -20.91
CA LYS A 131 -7.70 -9.19 -22.14
C LYS A 131 -8.08 -7.77 -22.56
N PRO A 132 -8.12 -7.46 -23.87
CA PRO A 132 -8.65 -6.18 -24.32
C PRO A 132 -10.04 -5.90 -23.76
N PHE A 133 -10.37 -4.62 -23.61
CA PHE A 133 -11.73 -4.17 -23.34
C PHE A 133 -12.65 -4.50 -24.53
N LYS A 134 -13.97 -4.31 -24.36
CA LYS A 134 -14.98 -4.60 -25.40
C LYS A 134 -14.73 -3.87 -26.73
N ASP A 135 -14.07 -2.72 -26.68
CA ASP A 135 -13.68 -1.90 -27.83
C ASP A 135 -12.35 -2.35 -28.47
N GLY A 136 -11.77 -3.47 -28.02
CA GLY A 136 -10.51 -4.02 -28.52
C GLY A 136 -9.25 -3.31 -27.99
N LYS A 137 -9.38 -2.24 -27.19
CA LYS A 137 -8.22 -1.53 -26.62
C LYS A 137 -7.68 -2.28 -25.41
N LYS A 138 -6.36 -2.26 -25.20
CA LYS A 138 -5.72 -2.84 -23.99
C LYS A 138 -5.69 -1.87 -22.80
N ILE A 139 -5.79 -0.58 -23.10
CA ILE A 139 -5.76 0.53 -22.15
C ILE A 139 -6.92 1.44 -22.50
N LYS A 140 -7.66 1.88 -21.50
CA LYS A 140 -8.63 2.97 -21.62
C LYS A 140 -8.00 4.23 -21.09
N ASP A 141 -7.86 5.22 -21.95
CA ASP A 141 -7.46 6.58 -21.59
C ASP A 141 -8.72 7.41 -21.44
N MET A 142 -8.86 8.08 -20.29
CA MET A 142 -9.94 9.02 -19.99
C MET A 142 -9.40 10.45 -19.81
N GLY A 143 -8.10 10.62 -19.65
CA GLY A 143 -7.42 11.91 -19.65
C GLY A 143 -6.57 12.14 -20.90
N ASP A 144 -6.01 13.34 -21.00
CA ASP A 144 -5.21 13.81 -22.15
C ASP A 144 -3.85 13.11 -22.27
N VAL A 145 -3.32 12.64 -21.13
CA VAL A 145 -2.03 11.96 -21.03
C VAL A 145 -2.24 10.53 -20.57
N ARG A 146 -1.63 9.57 -21.26
CA ARG A 146 -1.68 8.18 -20.81
C ARG A 146 -0.80 8.01 -19.58
N CYS A 147 -1.36 7.45 -18.51
CA CYS A 147 -0.59 7.02 -17.35
C CYS A 147 0.46 5.97 -17.75
N TYR A 148 1.72 6.22 -17.43
CA TYR A 148 2.80 5.29 -17.74
C TYR A 148 2.55 3.91 -17.11
N ALA A 149 2.04 3.88 -15.88
CA ALA A 149 1.79 2.67 -15.12
C ALA A 149 0.66 1.80 -15.73
N ALA A 150 -0.35 2.41 -16.33
CA ALA A 150 -1.36 1.68 -17.11
C ALA A 150 -0.72 1.02 -18.35
N GLY A 151 0.25 1.70 -18.98
CA GLY A 151 1.08 1.13 -20.04
C GLY A 151 1.86 -0.11 -19.61
N GLU A 152 2.45 -0.06 -18.42
CA GLU A 152 3.18 -1.18 -17.84
C GLU A 152 2.27 -2.36 -17.51
N GLU A 153 1.13 -2.12 -16.87
CA GLU A 153 0.16 -3.18 -16.53
C GLU A 153 -0.42 -3.88 -17.76
N ALA A 154 -0.56 -3.14 -18.87
CA ALA A 154 -0.99 -3.72 -20.13
C ALA A 154 0.09 -4.62 -20.76
N ARG A 155 1.37 -4.31 -20.53
CA ARG A 155 2.52 -5.01 -21.13
C ARG A 155 3.02 -6.17 -20.27
N PHE A 156 3.07 -6.00 -18.95
CA PHE A 156 3.73 -6.90 -18.03
C PHE A 156 2.73 -7.57 -17.09
N LYS A 157 2.43 -8.85 -17.36
CA LYS A 157 1.48 -9.66 -16.59
C LYS A 157 1.81 -9.67 -15.09
N ASN A 158 3.08 -9.85 -14.73
CA ASN A 158 3.51 -9.98 -13.34
C ASN A 158 3.35 -8.66 -12.57
N VAL A 159 3.68 -7.52 -13.19
CA VAL A 159 3.47 -6.19 -12.60
C VAL A 159 1.99 -5.97 -12.32
N ARG A 160 1.13 -6.26 -13.32
CA ARG A 160 -0.32 -6.16 -13.14
C ARG A 160 -0.82 -7.08 -12.03
N ALA A 161 -0.40 -8.34 -12.00
CA ALA A 161 -0.83 -9.30 -11.00
C ALA A 161 -0.52 -8.82 -9.58
N LYS A 162 0.73 -8.40 -9.31
CA LYS A 162 1.16 -7.87 -8.01
C LYS A 162 0.30 -6.69 -7.54
N ARG A 163 0.11 -5.70 -8.41
CA ARG A 163 -0.70 -4.52 -8.10
C ARG A 163 -2.15 -4.89 -7.77
N TRP A 164 -2.75 -5.81 -8.53
CA TRP A 164 -4.10 -6.28 -8.25
C TRP A 164 -4.20 -7.09 -6.96
N THR A 165 -3.24 -7.97 -6.67
CA THR A 165 -3.18 -8.70 -5.39
C THR A 165 -3.15 -7.74 -4.21
N ASN A 166 -2.29 -6.71 -4.25
CA ASN A 166 -2.24 -5.68 -3.20
C ASN A 166 -3.59 -4.99 -3.02
N TYR A 167 -4.22 -4.59 -4.12
CA TYR A 167 -5.51 -3.92 -4.08
C TYR A 167 -6.62 -4.82 -3.56
N ASP A 168 -6.68 -6.08 -3.98
CA ASP A 168 -7.69 -7.04 -3.53
C ASP A 168 -7.56 -7.33 -2.03
N LEU A 169 -6.33 -7.49 -1.52
CA LEU A 169 -6.07 -7.65 -0.09
C LEU A 169 -6.55 -6.44 0.70
N LEU A 170 -6.14 -5.23 0.31
CA LEU A 170 -6.54 -4.00 0.99
C LEU A 170 -8.05 -3.76 0.93
N ARG A 171 -8.69 -3.99 -0.22
CA ARG A 171 -10.14 -3.85 -0.37
C ARG A 171 -10.92 -4.87 0.44
N GLY A 172 -10.36 -6.05 0.67
CA GLY A 172 -10.95 -7.07 1.53
C GLY A 172 -11.09 -6.64 2.99
N LEU A 173 -10.26 -5.68 3.43
CA LEU A 173 -10.29 -5.12 4.80
C LEU A 173 -11.31 -3.99 4.98
N GLY A 174 -11.93 -3.51 3.89
CA GLY A 174 -12.89 -2.40 3.95
C GLY A 174 -12.24 -1.11 4.41
N ASP A 175 -12.87 -0.44 5.38
CA ASP A 175 -12.41 0.83 5.96
C ASP A 175 -11.84 0.65 7.38
N ASP A 176 -11.49 -0.59 7.77
CA ASP A 176 -10.82 -0.87 9.04
C ASP A 176 -9.36 -0.41 8.99
N VAL A 177 -9.12 0.80 9.51
CA VAL A 177 -7.78 1.42 9.56
C VAL A 177 -6.78 0.55 10.30
N LYS A 178 -7.18 -0.12 11.40
CA LYS A 178 -6.28 -0.97 12.18
C LYS A 178 -5.87 -2.18 11.35
N ALA A 179 -6.82 -2.87 10.71
CA ALA A 179 -6.52 -4.02 9.87
C ALA A 179 -5.62 -3.64 8.67
N ILE A 180 -5.88 -2.48 8.05
CA ILE A 180 -5.04 -1.96 6.96
C ILE A 180 -3.61 -1.70 7.47
N THR A 181 -3.48 -1.04 8.62
CA THR A 181 -2.19 -0.75 9.26
C THR A 181 -1.42 -2.02 9.57
N ASP A 182 -2.08 -2.99 10.21
CA ASP A 182 -1.49 -4.28 10.59
C ASP A 182 -0.98 -5.03 9.35
N LEU A 183 -1.75 -5.04 8.25
CA LEU A 183 -1.32 -5.65 6.98
C LEU A 183 -0.10 -4.93 6.38
N ILE A 184 -0.08 -3.60 6.39
CA ILE A 184 1.08 -2.82 5.91
C ILE A 184 2.33 -3.14 6.73
N LEU A 185 2.23 -3.11 8.07
CA LEU A 185 3.35 -3.36 8.97
C LEU A 185 3.87 -4.79 8.85
N ARG A 186 2.97 -5.78 8.78
CA ARG A 186 3.34 -7.19 8.55
C ARG A 186 4.07 -7.36 7.21
N SER A 187 3.61 -6.68 6.16
CA SER A 187 4.26 -6.71 4.85
C SER A 187 5.66 -6.09 4.87
N ILE A 188 5.84 -4.97 5.59
CA ILE A 188 7.16 -4.36 5.77
C ILE A 188 8.09 -5.32 6.51
N LYS A 189 7.64 -5.89 7.64
CA LYS A 189 8.44 -6.84 8.45
C LYS A 189 8.84 -8.07 7.63
N PHE A 190 7.93 -8.63 6.83
CA PHE A 190 8.21 -9.75 5.92
C PHE A 190 9.39 -9.43 5.00
N TYR A 191 9.35 -8.29 4.31
CA TYR A 191 10.40 -7.95 3.35
C TYR A 191 11.71 -7.52 4.00
N GLU A 192 11.70 -7.07 5.25
CA GLU A 192 12.91 -6.83 6.04
C GLU A 192 13.58 -8.12 6.53
N GLN A 193 12.87 -9.24 6.61
CA GLN A 193 13.45 -10.56 6.87
C GLN A 193 14.03 -11.19 5.60
N GLU A 194 13.32 -11.02 4.48
CA GLU A 194 13.74 -11.55 3.17
C GLU A 194 14.86 -10.73 2.50
N ARG A 195 15.03 -9.46 2.88
CA ARG A 195 15.93 -8.50 2.23
C ARG A 195 16.62 -7.62 3.28
N GLU A 196 17.31 -6.58 2.81
CA GLU A 196 17.84 -5.54 3.67
C GLU A 196 16.74 -4.68 4.29
N LYS A 197 17.06 -4.09 5.45
CA LYS A 197 16.20 -3.15 6.18
C LYS A 197 15.66 -2.05 5.27
N ILE A 198 14.35 -1.81 5.35
CA ILE A 198 13.68 -0.77 4.57
C ILE A 198 13.97 0.57 5.22
N ASN A 199 14.79 1.41 4.58
CA ASN A 199 15.09 2.76 5.07
C ASN A 199 14.21 3.83 4.43
N THR A 200 13.78 3.61 3.20
CA THR A 200 12.90 4.50 2.45
C THR A 200 11.85 3.67 1.70
N LEU A 201 10.58 4.06 1.80
CA LEU A 201 9.48 3.40 1.13
C LEU A 201 8.65 4.42 0.32
N ARG A 202 8.57 4.18 -0.98
CA ARG A 202 7.68 4.92 -1.88
C ARG A 202 6.29 4.30 -1.84
N ILE A 203 5.33 5.08 -1.37
CA ILE A 203 3.92 4.74 -1.45
C ILE A 203 3.46 5.15 -2.86
N HIS A 204 3.06 4.15 -3.63
CA HIS A 204 2.59 4.26 -5.02
C HIS A 204 3.67 4.71 -6.01
N GLU A 205 4.31 3.72 -6.64
CA GLU A 205 4.83 3.92 -7.99
C GLU A 205 3.67 4.04 -8.99
N SER A 206 2.64 3.23 -8.75
CA SER A 206 1.37 3.22 -9.47
C SER A 206 0.21 3.20 -8.49
N GLY A 207 -0.93 3.77 -8.92
CA GLY A 207 -2.12 3.92 -8.11
C GLY A 207 -2.15 5.23 -7.33
N ASP A 208 -3.11 5.35 -6.43
CA ASP A 208 -3.23 6.48 -5.51
C ASP A 208 -3.94 6.02 -4.22
N PHE A 209 -4.06 6.91 -3.24
CA PHE A 209 -4.93 6.71 -2.10
C PHE A 209 -6.39 6.71 -2.58
N TYR A 210 -7.07 5.56 -2.48
CA TYR A 210 -8.43 5.40 -2.98
C TYR A 210 -9.53 5.70 -1.94
N SER A 211 -9.20 5.72 -0.65
CA SER A 211 -10.11 6.09 0.45
C SER A 211 -9.35 6.77 1.60
N GLN A 212 -10.08 7.50 2.45
CA GLN A 212 -9.52 8.09 3.68
C GLN A 212 -8.94 7.01 4.60
N ALA A 213 -9.66 5.90 4.83
CA ALA A 213 -9.20 4.83 5.69
C ALA A 213 -7.87 4.21 5.22
N TYR A 214 -7.67 4.09 3.90
CA TYR A 214 -6.41 3.61 3.36
C TYR A 214 -5.26 4.62 3.55
N PHE A 215 -5.53 5.91 3.43
CA PHE A 215 -4.56 6.95 3.75
C PHE A 215 -4.20 6.95 5.23
N ASP A 216 -5.20 6.88 6.11
CA ASP A 216 -5.02 6.83 7.56
C ASP A 216 -4.20 5.60 7.99
N GLY A 217 -4.41 4.43 7.36
CA GLY A 217 -3.61 3.24 7.66
C GLY A 217 -2.12 3.40 7.31
N TRP A 218 -1.80 4.19 6.29
CA TRP A 218 -0.41 4.55 5.98
C TRP A 218 0.18 5.54 6.98
N LEU A 219 -0.61 6.49 7.48
CA LEU A 219 -0.16 7.40 8.53
C LEU A 219 0.16 6.65 9.81
N GLU A 220 -0.73 5.75 10.25
CA GLU A 220 -0.52 4.94 11.44
C GLU A 220 0.69 4.00 11.29
N ALA A 221 0.86 3.38 10.12
CA ALA A 221 2.06 2.58 9.83
C ALA A 221 3.34 3.43 9.91
N ALA A 222 3.30 4.69 9.45
CA ALA A 222 4.45 5.58 9.50
C ALA A 222 4.79 6.04 10.92
N LYS A 223 3.79 6.33 11.75
CA LYS A 223 3.96 6.62 13.18
C LYS A 223 4.60 5.45 13.93
N GLN A 224 4.22 4.21 13.60
CA GLN A 224 4.78 3.00 14.20
C GLN A 224 6.15 2.60 13.64
N ARG A 225 6.58 3.18 12.51
CA ARG A 225 7.87 2.93 11.85
C ARG A 225 8.64 4.24 11.63
N PRO A 226 8.98 5.00 12.69
CA PRO A 226 9.59 6.32 12.58
C PRO A 226 10.94 6.31 11.86
N GLN A 227 11.65 5.18 11.87
CA GLN A 227 12.94 4.99 11.19
C GLN A 227 12.86 4.88 9.66
N ILE A 228 11.66 4.69 9.11
CA ILE A 228 11.43 4.58 7.66
C ILE A 228 10.96 5.94 7.13
N LEU A 229 11.61 6.44 6.09
CA LEU A 229 11.10 7.58 5.33
C LEU A 229 10.06 7.10 4.33
N PHE A 230 8.79 7.45 4.55
CA PHE A 230 7.71 7.25 3.60
C PHE A 230 7.57 8.48 2.71
N TYR A 231 7.39 8.27 1.41
CA TYR A 231 7.01 9.37 0.52
C TYR A 231 6.03 8.93 -0.57
N ALA A 232 5.15 9.84 -0.98
CA ALA A 232 4.13 9.57 -2.00
C ALA A 232 3.88 10.79 -2.89
N TYR A 233 3.43 10.51 -4.11
CA TYR A 233 2.76 11.50 -4.95
C TYR A 233 1.27 11.17 -4.94
N THR A 234 0.42 12.17 -4.76
CA THR A 234 -1.03 11.92 -4.72
C THR A 234 -1.81 13.03 -5.39
N LYS A 235 -2.93 12.65 -6.02
CA LYS A 235 -3.99 13.54 -6.47
C LYS A 235 -5.18 13.55 -5.51
N SER A 236 -5.17 12.69 -4.51
CA SER A 236 -6.17 12.59 -3.43
C SER A 236 -5.87 13.58 -2.32
N ILE A 237 -5.87 14.87 -2.68
CA ILE A 237 -5.43 15.96 -1.81
C ILE A 237 -6.37 16.16 -0.63
N GLU A 238 -7.67 15.93 -0.81
CA GLU A 238 -8.65 15.99 0.28
C GLU A 238 -8.29 15.05 1.44
N TYR A 239 -7.81 13.84 1.16
CA TYR A 239 -7.45 12.88 2.21
C TYR A 239 -6.25 13.34 3.03
N VAL A 240 -5.31 14.02 2.38
CA VAL A 240 -4.15 14.65 3.01
C VAL A 240 -4.61 15.85 3.85
N GLY A 241 -5.48 16.68 3.31
CA GLY A 241 -6.04 17.85 3.99
C GLY A 241 -6.73 17.50 5.31
N ASN A 242 -7.50 16.42 5.32
CA ASN A 242 -8.21 15.90 6.50
C ASN A 242 -7.30 15.42 7.65
N ARG A 243 -5.99 15.35 7.40
CA ARG A 243 -4.96 14.92 8.37
C ARG A 243 -3.77 15.87 8.44
N SER A 244 -3.90 17.08 7.89
CA SER A 244 -2.81 18.06 7.82
C SER A 244 -2.18 18.35 9.19
N ASP A 245 -2.97 18.33 10.27
CA ASP A 245 -2.51 18.55 11.64
C ASP A 245 -1.83 17.33 12.31
N ASP A 246 -1.89 16.15 11.69
CA ASP A 246 -1.44 14.86 12.27
C ASP A 246 -0.46 14.12 11.33
N MET A 247 0.21 14.86 10.45
CA MET A 247 1.20 14.29 9.54
C MET A 247 2.51 13.97 10.27
N PRO A 248 2.95 12.69 10.33
CA PRO A 248 4.20 12.35 10.97
C PRO A 248 5.39 12.82 10.12
N LYS A 249 6.48 13.22 10.79
CA LYS A 249 7.68 13.83 10.18
C LYS A 249 8.32 12.96 9.09
N ASN A 250 8.24 11.65 9.26
CA ASN A 250 8.77 10.65 8.33
C ASN A 250 7.84 10.34 7.16
N PHE A 251 6.74 11.09 6.95
CA PHE A 251 5.78 10.87 5.89
C PHE A 251 5.64 12.08 4.97
N ARG A 252 6.29 12.02 3.81
CA ARG A 252 6.41 13.13 2.87
C ARG A 252 5.45 13.01 1.71
N ILE A 253 4.49 13.94 1.62
CA ILE A 253 3.56 14.03 0.51
C ILE A 253 4.00 15.07 -0.53
N THR A 254 3.80 14.74 -1.79
CA THR A 254 3.89 15.68 -2.92
C THR A 254 2.53 15.71 -3.63
N GLY A 255 1.93 16.89 -3.74
CA GLY A 255 0.71 17.09 -4.52
C GLY A 255 0.99 16.93 -6.02
N SER A 256 0.33 16.00 -6.68
CA SER A 256 0.53 15.79 -8.11
C SER A 256 -0.47 16.62 -8.90
N VAL A 257 0.01 17.64 -9.61
CA VAL A 257 -0.84 18.50 -10.45
C VAL A 257 -1.44 17.71 -11.62
N GLY A 258 -2.64 18.08 -12.06
CA GLY A 258 -3.42 17.40 -13.09
C GLY A 258 -4.49 16.47 -12.54
N GLY A 259 -4.93 16.70 -11.30
CA GLY A 259 -6.08 16.04 -10.67
C GLY A 259 -7.35 16.88 -10.72
N MET A 260 -8.38 16.41 -10.02
CA MET A 260 -9.63 17.15 -9.82
C MET A 260 -9.54 18.14 -8.64
N GLN A 261 -8.49 18.06 -7.83
CA GLN A 261 -8.32 18.78 -6.56
C GLN A 261 -7.07 19.68 -6.56
N ASP A 262 -6.64 20.17 -7.73
CA ASP A 262 -5.38 20.93 -7.86
C ASP A 262 -5.39 22.22 -7.02
N ASP A 263 -6.54 22.86 -6.84
CA ASP A 263 -6.67 24.06 -5.99
C ASP A 263 -6.33 23.77 -4.52
N MET A 264 -6.62 22.56 -4.04
CA MET A 264 -6.34 22.15 -2.67
C MET A 264 -4.83 21.99 -2.41
N ILE A 265 -4.01 21.75 -3.44
CA ILE A 265 -2.55 21.66 -3.30
C ILE A 265 -2.00 22.97 -2.72
N LYS A 266 -2.46 24.10 -3.26
CA LYS A 266 -2.07 25.43 -2.77
C LYS A 266 -2.71 25.73 -1.42
N LEU A 267 -3.99 25.36 -1.24
CA LEU A 267 -4.71 25.59 0.02
C LEU A 267 -3.99 24.98 1.22
N PHE A 268 -3.48 23.75 1.07
CA PHE A 268 -2.75 23.04 2.12
C PHE A 268 -1.23 23.29 2.09
N GLY A 269 -0.75 24.20 1.23
CA GLY A 269 0.68 24.53 1.15
C GLY A 269 1.57 23.34 0.78
N LEU A 270 1.05 22.37 0.03
CA LEU A 270 1.80 21.18 -0.36
C LEU A 270 2.79 21.52 -1.47
N ARG A 271 4.02 21.01 -1.35
CA ARG A 271 4.94 20.93 -2.50
C ARG A 271 4.29 20.11 -3.61
N SER A 272 4.61 20.45 -4.85
CA SER A 272 3.90 19.94 -6.01
C SER A 272 4.82 19.37 -7.10
N ALA A 273 4.30 18.38 -7.80
CA ALA A 273 4.92 17.79 -8.99
C ALA A 273 4.01 18.01 -10.21
N THR A 274 4.55 18.61 -11.26
CA THR A 274 3.81 18.93 -12.49
C THR A 274 4.37 18.17 -13.68
N ILE A 275 3.52 17.55 -14.49
CA ILE A 275 3.95 16.95 -15.77
C ILE A 275 4.30 18.07 -16.74
N VAL A 276 5.50 18.02 -17.31
CA VAL A 276 6.00 18.96 -18.32
C VAL A 276 6.40 18.21 -19.59
N ASN A 277 6.14 18.79 -20.75
CA ASN A 277 6.37 18.15 -22.04
C ASN A 277 7.86 18.06 -22.39
N ASP A 278 8.66 19.04 -21.98
CA ASP A 278 10.08 19.11 -22.26
C ASP A 278 10.83 19.98 -21.22
N PRO A 279 12.18 20.00 -21.26
CA PRO A 279 12.98 20.83 -20.37
C PRO A 279 12.76 22.35 -20.54
N GLU A 280 12.34 22.81 -21.72
CA GLU A 280 12.09 24.24 -21.97
C GLU A 280 10.83 24.69 -21.23
N GLU A 281 9.77 23.89 -21.25
CA GLU A 281 8.56 24.13 -20.47
C GLU A 281 8.86 24.12 -18.97
N ALA A 282 9.67 23.18 -18.49
CA ALA A 282 10.13 23.15 -17.10
C ALA A 282 10.87 24.45 -16.72
N ALA A 283 11.81 24.89 -17.56
CA ALA A 283 12.56 26.13 -17.35
C ALA A 283 11.65 27.37 -17.34
N ALA A 284 10.70 27.45 -18.28
CA ALA A 284 9.71 28.53 -18.35
C ALA A 284 8.84 28.60 -17.09
N LYS A 285 8.47 27.44 -16.53
CA LYS A 285 7.72 27.32 -15.26
C LYS A 285 8.60 27.44 -14.02
N ARG A 286 9.92 27.60 -14.17
CA ARG A 286 10.91 27.58 -13.08
C ARG A 286 10.83 26.31 -12.22
N LEU A 287 10.48 25.20 -12.84
CA LEU A 287 10.38 23.89 -12.22
C LEU A 287 11.65 23.09 -12.52
N PRO A 288 12.51 22.81 -11.53
CA PRO A 288 13.59 21.86 -11.72
C PRO A 288 13.01 20.48 -12.07
N VAL A 289 13.68 19.74 -12.96
CA VAL A 289 13.19 18.42 -13.39
C VAL A 289 13.72 17.33 -12.46
N ASP A 290 12.81 16.57 -11.84
CA ASP A 290 13.18 15.38 -11.08
C ASP A 290 13.29 14.16 -12.01
N VAL A 291 14.47 13.56 -12.06
CA VAL A 291 14.80 12.43 -12.94
C VAL A 291 15.01 11.13 -12.17
N ASN A 292 15.09 11.18 -10.85
CA ASN A 292 15.51 10.05 -10.01
C ASN A 292 14.83 10.00 -8.63
N ASP A 293 13.78 10.80 -8.42
CA ASP A 293 12.98 10.88 -7.19
C ASP A 293 13.73 11.46 -5.98
N THR A 294 14.94 11.99 -6.17
CA THR A 294 15.69 12.66 -5.09
C THR A 294 14.94 13.90 -4.60
N MET A 295 14.30 14.66 -5.49
CA MET A 295 13.54 15.85 -5.11
C MET A 295 12.24 15.46 -4.41
N ALA A 296 11.58 14.40 -4.91
CA ALA A 296 10.41 13.85 -4.25
C ALA A 296 10.71 13.30 -2.84
N ALA A 297 11.80 12.57 -2.65
CA ALA A 297 12.15 12.01 -1.35
C ALA A 297 12.68 13.07 -0.37
N TYR A 298 13.57 13.95 -0.82
CA TYR A 298 14.36 14.80 0.08
C TYR A 298 14.22 16.31 -0.15
N GLY A 299 13.68 16.75 -1.29
CA GLY A 299 13.57 18.15 -1.66
C GLY A 299 12.29 18.84 -1.15
N ASP A 300 12.37 20.15 -0.97
CA ASP A 300 11.27 20.99 -0.45
C ASP A 300 10.69 21.95 -1.50
N GLN A 301 11.16 21.85 -2.75
CA GLN A 301 10.73 22.71 -3.86
C GLN A 301 9.72 21.98 -4.74
N ASP A 302 8.89 22.76 -5.44
CA ASP A 302 8.10 22.25 -6.57
C ASP A 302 9.03 21.76 -7.68
N PHE A 303 8.59 20.74 -8.43
CA PHE A 303 9.39 20.18 -9.52
C PHE A 303 8.55 19.69 -10.70
N GLY A 304 9.22 19.57 -11.84
CA GLY A 304 8.69 19.04 -13.08
C GLY A 304 8.99 17.55 -13.23
N LEU A 305 8.03 16.82 -13.77
CA LEU A 305 8.20 15.44 -14.23
C LEU A 305 8.08 15.43 -15.75
N LEU A 306 9.16 15.08 -16.44
CA LEU A 306 9.10 14.96 -17.89
C LEU A 306 8.10 13.89 -18.30
N LEU A 307 7.24 14.24 -19.25
CA LEU A 307 6.28 13.32 -19.86
C LEU A 307 7.03 12.09 -20.39
N HIS A 308 6.63 10.91 -19.95
CA HIS A 308 7.27 9.65 -20.31
C HIS A 308 6.26 8.51 -20.41
N GLY A 309 6.76 7.31 -20.71
CA GLY A 309 5.92 6.14 -20.94
C GLY A 309 5.33 6.11 -22.35
N THR A 310 4.70 4.98 -22.68
CA THR A 310 4.01 4.82 -23.96
C THR A 310 2.76 5.68 -23.97
N GLN A 311 2.64 6.59 -24.92
CA GLN A 311 1.48 7.46 -25.08
C GLN A 311 0.49 6.90 -26.13
N SER A 312 -0.75 7.39 -26.13
CA SER A 312 -1.74 7.04 -27.15
C SER A 312 -1.45 7.79 -28.46
N LYS A 313 -1.95 7.30 -29.60
CA LYS A 313 -1.80 8.04 -30.86
C LYS A 313 -2.59 9.35 -30.80
N GLU A 314 -3.76 9.26 -30.16
CA GLU A 314 -4.72 10.34 -29.94
C GLU A 314 -4.11 11.48 -29.11
N SER A 315 -3.24 11.17 -28.14
CA SER A 315 -2.56 12.20 -27.34
C SER A 315 -1.51 13.02 -28.11
N GLY A 316 -1.06 12.57 -29.30
CA GLY A 316 0.02 13.23 -30.05
C GLY A 316 1.41 13.20 -29.37
N ASN A 317 1.51 12.72 -28.13
CA ASN A 317 2.67 12.90 -27.27
C ASN A 317 3.75 11.81 -27.40
N THR A 318 3.57 10.83 -28.29
CA THR A 318 4.45 9.67 -28.39
C THR A 318 5.91 10.05 -28.67
N SER A 319 6.14 10.91 -29.67
CA SER A 319 7.50 11.32 -30.06
C SER A 319 8.20 12.10 -28.94
N GLN A 320 7.47 12.97 -28.24
CA GLN A 320 8.02 13.77 -27.15
C GLN A 320 8.36 12.89 -25.94
N ALA A 321 7.47 11.98 -25.55
CA ALA A 321 7.72 11.03 -24.46
C ALA A 321 8.96 10.13 -24.73
N GLN A 322 9.20 9.76 -25.99
CA GLN A 322 10.39 9.01 -26.39
C GLN A 322 11.68 9.85 -26.28
N LYS A 323 11.64 11.13 -26.68
CA LYS A 323 12.78 12.05 -26.51
C LYS A 323 13.12 12.23 -25.02
N ASN A 324 12.11 12.51 -24.20
CA ASN A 324 12.25 12.66 -22.74
C ASN A 324 12.84 11.41 -22.09
N SER A 325 12.36 10.22 -22.47
CA SER A 325 12.88 8.96 -21.95
C SER A 325 14.37 8.76 -22.23
N LYS A 326 14.89 9.29 -23.35
CA LYS A 326 16.33 9.24 -23.66
C LYS A 326 17.12 10.21 -22.80
N LEU A 327 16.60 11.42 -22.56
CA LEU A 327 17.22 12.42 -21.69
C LEU A 327 17.38 11.89 -20.26
N VAL A 328 16.30 11.38 -19.67
CA VAL A 328 16.31 10.82 -18.30
C VAL A 328 17.32 9.67 -18.17
N LYS A 329 17.38 8.77 -19.16
CA LYS A 329 18.36 7.68 -19.19
C LYS A 329 19.81 8.17 -19.29
N GLY A 330 20.06 9.28 -19.99
CA GLY A 330 21.38 9.89 -20.10
C GLY A 330 21.87 10.40 -18.76
N VAL A 331 21.01 11.12 -18.03
CA VAL A 331 21.36 11.69 -16.71
C VAL A 331 21.66 10.58 -15.69
N ASN A 332 20.82 9.54 -15.63
CA ASN A 332 20.99 8.45 -14.65
C ASN A 332 22.30 7.66 -14.83
N LYS A 333 22.89 7.62 -16.04
CA LYS A 333 24.19 6.96 -16.26
C LYS A 333 25.38 7.75 -15.72
N SER A 334 25.23 9.05 -15.50
CA SER A 334 26.33 9.96 -15.17
C SER A 334 26.48 10.24 -13.67
N ARG A 335 25.48 9.84 -12.85
CA ARG A 335 25.42 10.22 -11.43
C ARG A 335 26.01 9.09 -10.56
N LYS A 336 27.04 9.40 -9.77
CA LYS A 336 27.53 8.52 -8.70
C LYS A 336 26.61 8.61 -7.48
N VAL A 337 26.42 7.49 -6.78
CA VAL A 337 25.65 7.43 -5.53
C VAL A 337 26.45 8.09 -4.42
N ASP A 338 25.84 9.04 -3.70
CA ASP A 338 26.38 9.63 -2.47
C ASP A 338 25.51 9.17 -1.29
N PHE A 339 25.85 8.01 -0.74
CA PHE A 339 25.11 7.40 0.36
C PHE A 339 25.16 8.22 1.65
N ASP A 340 26.25 8.96 1.89
CA ASP A 340 26.41 9.79 3.08
C ASP A 340 25.49 11.01 3.02
N TRP A 341 25.42 11.65 1.85
CA TRP A 341 24.46 12.72 1.60
C TRP A 341 23.01 12.22 1.75
N MET A 342 22.68 11.06 1.17
CA MET A 342 21.34 10.47 1.27
C MET A 342 20.96 10.17 2.73
N ASN A 343 21.86 9.55 3.48
CA ASN A 343 21.65 9.27 4.90
C ASN A 343 21.47 10.56 5.70
N THR A 344 22.26 11.60 5.39
CA THR A 344 22.14 12.92 6.02
C THR A 344 20.78 13.57 5.71
N GLN A 345 20.30 13.49 4.46
CA GLN A 345 18.97 14.02 4.13
C GLN A 345 17.85 13.23 4.81
N ARG A 346 17.96 11.90 4.87
CA ARG A 346 16.96 11.04 5.51
C ARG A 346 16.84 11.35 7.00
N LYS A 347 17.96 11.50 7.70
CA LYS A 347 18.01 11.83 9.14
C LYS A 347 17.18 13.06 9.49
N LYS A 348 17.07 14.05 8.60
CA LYS A 348 16.19 15.21 8.81
C LYS A 348 14.72 14.85 9.09
N TYR A 349 14.26 13.68 8.63
CA TYR A 349 12.86 13.26 8.68
C TYR A 349 12.59 12.08 9.62
N VAL A 350 13.63 11.33 9.99
CA VAL A 350 13.50 10.11 10.82
C VAL A 350 14.14 10.24 12.20
N ASP A 351 15.01 11.23 12.40
CA ASP A 351 15.49 11.69 13.72
C ASP A 351 14.59 12.84 14.19
#